data_AF-A0A3D5JAL3-F1
#
_entry.id   AF-A0A3D5JAL3-F1
#
_cell.length_a   1.000
_cell.length_b   1.000
_cell.length_c   1.000
_cell.angle_alpha   90.00
_cell.angle_beta   90.00
_cell.angle_gamma   90.00
#
_symmetry.space_group_name_H-M   'P 1'
#
loop_
_entity.id
_entity.type
_entity.pdbx_description
1 polymer ?
#
loop_
_entity_poly.entity_id
_entity_poly.type
_entity_poly.pdbx_seq_one_letter_code
_entity_poly.pdbx_strand_id
1 'polypeptide(L)'
;MNKYSALISDFLHNCGDADKGFVNDTEWWIVNGSVKVQIFLTSLEEDAELIVAANLFRYTVSNSELNEYVLKLNGTFQLKGVSFGIRNKHLVLSFVRPVLGLDPEELEWMIACIAIIADEYDDYLLNEFSIA
;
A
#
# COMPACT_ATOMS: atom_id res chain seq x y z
N MET A 1 0.61 16.43 17.34
CA MET A 1 -0.04 15.58 16.33
C MET A 1 -0.50 16.44 15.17
N ASN A 2 -0.01 16.19 13.96
CA ASN A 2 -0.47 16.89 12.74
C ASN A 2 -1.93 16.47 12.43
N LYS A 3 -2.73 17.35 11.82
CA LYS A 3 -4.14 17.09 11.48
C LYS A 3 -4.35 15.82 10.63
N TYR A 4 -3.41 15.48 9.76
CA TYR A 4 -3.44 14.28 8.90
C TYR A 4 -3.13 13.01 9.69
N SER A 5 -2.16 13.07 10.60
CA SER A 5 -1.88 11.98 11.54
C SER A 5 -3.08 11.68 12.44
N ALA A 6 -3.77 12.74 12.89
CA ALA A 6 -5.03 12.63 13.63
C ALA A 6 -6.12 11.99 12.77
N LEU A 7 -6.32 12.48 11.54
CA LEU A 7 -7.31 11.94 10.59
C LEU A 7 -7.11 10.44 10.34
N ILE A 8 -5.88 10.00 10.06
CA ILE A 8 -5.57 8.58 9.82
C ILE A 8 -5.81 7.76 11.08
N SER A 9 -5.37 8.27 12.23
CA SER A 9 -5.57 7.57 13.49
C SER A 9 -7.05 7.44 13.83
N ASP A 10 -7.83 8.51 13.68
CA ASP A 10 -9.28 8.52 13.93
C ASP A 10 -10.02 7.59 12.97
N PHE A 11 -9.66 7.61 11.68
CA PHE A 11 -10.17 6.66 10.69
C PHE A 11 -9.95 5.22 11.16
N LEU A 12 -8.72 4.85 11.51
CA LEU A 12 -8.38 3.48 11.93
C LEU A 12 -9.07 3.07 13.23
N HIS A 13 -9.20 3.97 14.21
CA HIS A 13 -9.97 3.68 15.43
C HIS A 13 -11.44 3.36 15.13
N ASN A 14 -12.00 3.98 14.09
CA ASN A 14 -13.38 3.77 13.66
C ASN A 14 -13.57 2.56 12.73
N CYS A 15 -12.50 1.91 12.26
CA CYS A 15 -12.55 0.71 11.42
C CYS A 15 -12.89 -0.59 12.19
N GLY A 16 -13.87 -0.53 13.11
CA GLY A 16 -14.43 -1.68 13.82
C GLY A 16 -13.39 -2.66 14.39
N ASP A 17 -13.66 -3.96 14.23
CA ASP A 17 -12.84 -5.07 14.74
C ASP A 17 -11.68 -5.48 13.82
N ALA A 18 -11.37 -4.71 12.77
CA ALA A 18 -10.24 -5.01 11.90
C ALA A 18 -8.93 -5.04 12.71
N ASP A 19 -8.07 -6.02 12.43
CA ASP A 19 -6.73 -6.08 13.01
C ASP A 19 -5.91 -4.90 12.49
N LYS A 20 -5.35 -4.11 13.40
CA LYS A 20 -4.71 -2.83 13.11
C LYS A 20 -3.68 -2.50 14.17
N GLY A 21 -2.70 -1.68 13.79
CA GLY A 21 -1.70 -1.21 14.72
C GLY A 21 -1.23 0.20 14.44
N PHE A 22 -0.85 0.86 15.53
CA PHE A 22 -0.36 2.23 15.58
C PHE A 22 1.11 2.14 15.99
N VAL A 23 2.03 2.32 15.03
CA VAL A 23 3.47 2.13 15.26
C VAL A 23 4.06 3.40 15.88
N ASN A 24 3.73 4.56 15.28
CA ASN A 24 4.07 5.88 15.77
C ASN A 24 3.15 6.94 15.10
N ASP A 25 3.44 8.22 15.30
CA ASP A 25 2.64 9.34 14.77
C ASP A 25 2.63 9.47 13.23
N THR A 26 3.45 8.70 12.53
CA THR A 26 3.60 8.70 11.07
C THR A 26 3.40 7.32 10.43
N GLU A 27 3.18 6.26 11.22
CA GLU A 27 3.16 4.89 10.72
C GLU A 27 2.04 4.05 11.36
N TRP A 28 1.25 3.41 10.51
CA TRP A 28 0.13 2.55 10.89
C TRP A 28 0.04 1.32 9.98
N TRP A 29 -0.78 0.36 10.38
CA TRP A 29 -1.19 -0.73 9.50
C TRP A 29 -2.60 -1.21 9.84
N ILE A 30 -3.26 -1.80 8.85
CA ILE A 30 -4.57 -2.45 8.97
C ILE A 30 -4.61 -3.69 8.08
N VAL A 31 -5.27 -4.75 8.56
CA VAL A 31 -5.57 -5.93 7.75
C VAL A 31 -6.92 -5.73 7.08
N ASN A 32 -6.93 -5.80 5.74
CA ASN A 32 -8.14 -5.76 4.93
C ASN A 32 -8.21 -7.04 4.10
N GLY A 33 -9.15 -7.92 4.44
CA GLY A 33 -9.17 -9.30 3.90
C GLY A 33 -7.95 -10.09 4.37
N SER A 34 -7.20 -10.65 3.43
CA SER A 34 -5.92 -11.36 3.62
C SER A 34 -4.71 -10.41 3.68
N VAL A 35 -4.88 -9.16 3.26
CA VAL A 35 -3.77 -8.25 2.97
C VAL A 35 -3.48 -7.33 4.14
N LYS A 36 -2.22 -7.30 4.59
CA LYS A 36 -1.73 -6.31 5.53
C LYS A 36 -1.33 -5.03 4.80
N VAL A 37 -2.18 -4.01 4.89
CA VAL A 37 -1.96 -2.68 4.36
C VAL A 37 -1.19 -1.83 5.37
N GLN A 38 -0.12 -1.22 4.92
CA GLN A 38 0.71 -0.30 5.69
C GLN A 38 0.45 1.14 5.24
N ILE A 39 0.39 2.06 6.19
CA ILE A 39 0.06 3.46 5.95
C ILE A 39 1.15 4.30 6.59
N PHE A 40 1.71 5.24 5.84
CA PHE A 40 2.81 6.09 6.30
C PHE A 40 2.62 7.54 5.86
N LEU A 41 3.07 8.47 6.70
CA LEU A 41 3.33 9.85 6.33
C LEU A 41 4.84 10.06 6.19
N THR A 42 5.29 10.74 5.14
CA THR A 42 6.73 11.04 4.97
C THR A 42 7.28 12.01 6.02
N SER A 43 6.42 12.86 6.57
CA SER A 43 6.72 13.79 7.66
C SER A 43 5.43 14.19 8.39
N LEU A 44 5.56 15.02 9.44
CA LEU A 44 4.42 15.67 10.11
C LEU A 44 4.19 17.11 9.63
N GLU A 45 4.78 17.48 8.49
CA GLU A 45 4.65 18.82 7.90
C GLU A 45 3.44 18.89 6.94
N GLU A 46 3.13 20.09 6.43
CA GLU A 46 1.97 20.28 5.54
C GLU A 46 2.21 19.76 4.11
N ASP A 47 3.48 19.64 3.71
CA ASP A 47 3.93 19.12 2.42
C ASP A 47 4.18 17.60 2.45
N ALA A 48 3.78 16.92 3.53
CA ALA A 48 3.91 15.48 3.66
C ALA A 48 3.19 14.73 2.52
N GLU A 49 3.67 13.54 2.24
CA GLU A 49 3.01 12.58 1.35
C GLU A 49 2.43 11.45 2.19
N LEU A 50 1.23 11.02 1.83
CA LEU A 50 0.62 9.80 2.30
C LEU A 50 1.07 8.66 1.38
N ILE A 51 1.58 7.60 1.99
CA ILE A 51 1.95 6.34 1.33
C ILE A 51 1.07 5.24 1.91
N VAL A 52 0.27 4.60 1.06
CA VAL A 52 -0.48 3.39 1.39
C VAL A 52 0.11 2.23 0.60
N ALA A 53 0.56 1.17 1.26
CA ALA A 53 1.35 0.12 0.62
C ALA A 53 1.04 -1.27 1.15
N ALA A 54 1.27 -2.29 0.33
CA ALA A 54 1.24 -3.69 0.74
C ALA A 54 2.47 -4.42 0.18
N ASN A 55 3.02 -5.35 0.96
CA ASN A 55 4.03 -6.28 0.46
C ASN A 55 3.30 -7.48 -0.14
N LEU A 56 3.66 -7.88 -1.36
CA LEU A 56 3.13 -9.10 -1.99
C LEU A 56 3.94 -10.30 -1.54
N PHE A 57 5.18 -10.39 -2.00
CA PHE A 57 6.10 -11.45 -1.63
C PHE A 57 7.54 -10.97 -1.66
N ARG A 58 8.42 -11.77 -1.05
CA ARG A 58 9.86 -11.51 -1.02
C ARG A 58 10.55 -12.28 -2.13
N TYR A 59 11.38 -11.60 -2.92
CA TYR A 59 12.27 -12.25 -3.86
C TYR A 59 13.25 -13.15 -3.13
N THR A 60 13.21 -14.45 -3.43
CA THR A 60 14.25 -15.41 -3.07
C THR A 60 15.44 -15.27 -4.02
N VAL A 61 15.15 -15.06 -5.32
CA VAL A 61 16.11 -14.80 -6.40
C VAL A 61 15.57 -13.67 -7.28
N SER A 62 16.47 -12.89 -7.92
CA SER A 62 16.07 -11.86 -8.89
C SER A 62 15.41 -12.50 -10.11
N ASN A 63 14.27 -11.96 -10.55
CA ASN A 63 13.55 -12.39 -11.74
C ASN A 63 13.33 -11.19 -12.68
N SER A 64 14.11 -11.12 -13.77
CA SER A 64 14.06 -9.99 -14.71
C SER A 64 12.78 -9.94 -15.52
N GLU A 65 12.19 -11.09 -15.85
CA GLU A 65 10.95 -11.17 -16.63
C GLU A 65 9.76 -10.66 -15.81
N LEU A 66 9.68 -11.07 -14.54
CA LEU A 66 8.69 -10.50 -13.59
C LEU A 66 8.88 -8.98 -13.48
N ASN A 67 10.12 -8.52 -13.28
CA ASN A 67 10.40 -7.10 -13.10
C ASN A 67 9.99 -6.29 -14.34
N GLU A 68 10.27 -6.78 -15.54
CA GLU A 68 9.83 -6.15 -16.78
C GLU A 68 8.30 -6.12 -16.88
N TYR A 69 7.64 -7.23 -16.51
CA TYR A 69 6.18 -7.34 -16.52
C TYR A 69 5.50 -6.33 -15.60
N VAL A 70 5.90 -6.25 -14.33
CA VAL A 70 5.30 -5.31 -13.37
C VAL A 70 5.60 -3.85 -13.72
N LEU A 71 6.75 -3.57 -14.33
CA LEU A 71 7.07 -2.23 -14.86
C LEU A 71 6.18 -1.86 -16.04
N LYS A 72 5.84 -2.80 -16.93
CA LYS A 72 4.87 -2.58 -18.00
C LYS A 72 3.48 -2.30 -17.44
N LEU A 73 3.05 -3.04 -16.41
CA LEU A 73 1.76 -2.80 -15.74
C LEU A 73 1.66 -1.40 -15.13
N ASN A 74 2.74 -0.89 -14.52
CA ASN A 74 2.80 0.48 -14.02
C ASN A 74 2.51 1.54 -15.10
N GLY A 75 2.80 1.24 -16.37
CA GLY A 75 2.51 2.11 -17.51
C GLY A 75 1.06 2.05 -18.00
N THR A 76 0.18 1.28 -17.35
CA THR A 76 -1.22 1.10 -17.75
C THR A 76 -2.19 1.84 -16.82
N PHE A 77 -3.44 2.03 -17.26
CA PHE A 77 -4.51 2.57 -16.42
C PHE A 77 -5.20 1.52 -15.53
N GLN A 78 -4.72 0.27 -15.52
CA GLN A 78 -5.38 -0.83 -14.82
C GLN A 78 -5.22 -0.75 -13.29
N LEU A 79 -4.12 -0.15 -12.82
CA LEU A 79 -3.77 -0.14 -11.39
C LEU A 79 -4.40 1.01 -10.57
N LYS A 80 -5.27 1.84 -11.17
CA LYS A 80 -6.04 2.89 -10.46
C LYS A 80 -5.18 3.79 -9.53
N GLY A 81 -3.97 4.17 -9.94
CA GLY A 81 -3.06 5.00 -9.15
C GLY A 81 -2.13 4.23 -8.22
N VAL A 82 -2.28 2.91 -8.12
CA VAL A 82 -1.32 2.00 -7.49
C VAL A 82 -0.15 1.75 -8.46
N SER A 83 1.04 1.56 -7.91
CA SER A 83 2.22 1.17 -8.66
C SER A 83 3.00 0.09 -7.94
N PHE A 84 3.56 -0.85 -8.70
CA PHE A 84 4.54 -1.82 -8.25
C PHE A 84 5.89 -1.15 -8.00
N GLY A 85 6.58 -1.58 -6.95
CA GLY A 85 7.95 -1.20 -6.63
C GLY A 85 8.69 -2.35 -5.94
N ILE A 86 9.99 -2.15 -5.69
CA ILE A 86 10.81 -3.11 -4.94
C ILE A 86 11.42 -2.42 -3.73
N ARG A 87 11.17 -2.95 -2.53
CA ARG A 87 11.70 -2.43 -1.26
C ARG A 87 12.20 -3.58 -0.40
N ASN A 88 13.48 -3.56 0.00
CA ASN A 88 14.08 -4.61 0.84
C ASN A 88 13.85 -6.04 0.31
N LYS A 89 14.02 -6.24 -1.01
CA LYS A 89 13.72 -7.49 -1.73
C LYS A 89 12.26 -7.94 -1.64
N HIS A 90 11.32 -7.07 -1.30
CA HIS A 90 9.88 -7.35 -1.45
C HIS A 90 9.37 -6.65 -2.70
N LEU A 91 8.57 -7.36 -3.48
CA LEU A 91 7.68 -6.71 -4.42
C LEU A 91 6.57 -6.05 -3.60
N VAL A 92 6.37 -4.75 -3.80
CA VAL A 92 5.41 -3.94 -3.06
C VAL A 92 4.46 -3.26 -4.02
N LEU A 93 3.21 -3.11 -3.60
CA LEU A 93 2.27 -2.18 -4.19
C LEU A 93 2.26 -0.92 -3.33
N SER A 94 2.18 0.24 -3.98
CA SER A 94 2.07 1.51 -3.28
C SER A 94 1.17 2.48 -4.01
N PHE A 95 0.43 3.26 -3.24
CA PHE A 95 -0.29 4.45 -3.65
C PHE A 95 0.35 5.61 -2.89
N VAL A 96 0.85 6.62 -3.62
CA VAL A 96 1.48 7.81 -3.04
C VAL A 96 0.75 9.06 -3.50
N ARG A 97 0.46 9.97 -2.58
CA ARG A 97 -0.08 11.30 -2.90
C ARG A 97 0.27 12.34 -1.84
N PRO A 98 0.20 13.64 -2.16
CA PRO A 98 0.20 14.71 -1.15
C PRO A 98 -0.97 14.58 -0.17
N VAL A 99 -0.73 14.94 1.09
CA VAL A 99 -1.79 15.00 2.13
C VAL A 99 -2.75 16.17 1.94
N LEU A 100 -2.39 17.16 1.12
CA LEU A 100 -3.26 18.30 0.85
C LEU A 100 -4.59 17.82 0.24
N GLY A 101 -5.69 18.23 0.87
CA GLY A 101 -7.04 17.82 0.47
C GLY A 101 -7.43 16.39 0.83
N LEU A 102 -6.60 15.63 1.55
CA LEU A 102 -6.94 14.27 2.00
C LEU A 102 -8.17 14.28 2.90
N ASP A 103 -9.16 13.45 2.56
CA ASP A 103 -10.32 13.16 3.39
C ASP A 103 -10.40 11.65 3.76
N PRO A 104 -11.28 11.27 4.71
CA PRO A 104 -11.42 9.89 5.14
C PRO A 104 -11.92 8.92 4.05
N GLU A 105 -12.77 9.37 3.12
CA GLU A 105 -13.30 8.53 2.04
C GLU A 105 -12.19 8.19 1.03
N GLU A 106 -11.33 9.16 0.72
CA GLU A 106 -10.15 8.96 -0.10
C GLU A 106 -9.15 8.00 0.57
N LEU A 107 -8.93 8.11 1.88
CA LEU A 107 -8.07 7.18 2.62
C LEU A 107 -8.63 5.75 2.58
N GLU A 108 -9.94 5.59 2.83
CA GLU A 108 -10.62 4.30 2.73
C GLU A 108 -10.47 3.69 1.33
N TRP A 109 -10.69 4.51 0.30
CA TRP A 109 -10.58 4.09 -1.08
C TRP A 109 -9.16 3.67 -1.46
N MET A 110 -8.13 4.39 -1.00
CA MET A 110 -6.73 4.02 -1.20
C MET A 110 -6.40 2.67 -0.56
N ILE A 111 -6.85 2.45 0.68
CA ILE A 111 -6.66 1.18 1.40
C ILE A 111 -7.36 0.03 0.66
N ALA A 112 -8.60 0.24 0.20
CA ALA A 112 -9.35 -0.75 -0.55
C ALA A 112 -8.70 -1.07 -1.91
N CYS A 113 -8.20 -0.06 -2.63
CA CYS A 113 -7.50 -0.28 -3.90
C CYS A 113 -6.25 -1.14 -3.72
N ILE A 114 -5.42 -0.83 -2.72
CA ILE A 114 -4.22 -1.60 -2.42
C ILE A 114 -4.58 -3.03 -2.04
N ALA A 115 -5.59 -3.25 -1.18
CA ALA A 115 -6.00 -4.59 -0.77
C ALA A 115 -6.51 -5.43 -1.95
N ILE A 116 -7.39 -4.87 -2.79
CA ILE A 116 -7.94 -5.57 -3.96
C ILE A 116 -6.85 -5.94 -4.96
N ILE A 117 -5.97 -5.00 -5.30
CA ILE A 117 -4.90 -5.25 -6.27
C ILE A 117 -3.86 -6.21 -5.67
N ALA A 118 -3.59 -6.14 -4.37
CA ALA A 118 -2.67 -7.07 -3.73
C ALA A 118 -3.19 -8.52 -3.78
N ASP A 119 -4.45 -8.73 -3.43
CA ASP A 119 -5.11 -10.05 -3.45
C ASP A 119 -5.30 -10.59 -4.89
N GLU A 120 -5.38 -9.71 -5.89
CA GLU A 120 -5.43 -10.11 -7.30
C GLU A 120 -4.06 -10.58 -7.81
N TYR A 121 -2.98 -9.89 -7.43
CA TYR A 121 -1.65 -10.07 -8.04
C TYR A 121 -0.70 -10.94 -7.22
N ASP A 122 -0.93 -11.17 -5.93
CA ASP A 122 -0.02 -11.98 -5.12
C ASP A 122 0.10 -13.43 -5.64
N ASP A 123 -1.00 -14.16 -5.69
CA ASP A 123 -1.05 -15.54 -6.18
C ASP A 123 -0.80 -15.62 -7.68
N TYR A 124 -1.33 -14.67 -8.46
CA TYR A 124 -1.14 -14.64 -9.91
C TYR A 124 0.33 -14.54 -10.29
N LEU A 125 1.08 -13.60 -9.71
CA LEU A 125 2.49 -13.39 -10.05
C LEU A 125 3.37 -14.54 -9.53
N LEU A 126 3.06 -15.10 -8.37
CA LEU A 126 3.78 -16.28 -7.85
C LEU A 126 3.63 -17.48 -8.80
N ASN A 127 2.41 -17.72 -9.29
CA ASN A 127 2.12 -18.83 -10.19
C ASN A 127 2.71 -18.62 -11.60
N GLU A 128 2.47 -17.45 -12.21
CA GLU A 128 2.92 -17.15 -13.58
C GLU A 128 4.44 -17.20 -13.70
N PHE A 129 5.16 -16.69 -12.70
CA PHE A 129 6.62 -16.59 -12.72
C PHE A 129 7.32 -17.70 -11.92
N SER A 130 6.56 -18.70 -11.44
CA SER A 130 7.08 -19.85 -10.69
C SER A 130 7.99 -19.46 -9.51
N ILE A 131 7.54 -18.48 -8.73
CA ILE A 131 8.27 -17.97 -7.57
C ILE A 131 7.86 -18.80 -6.35
N ALA A 132 8.76 -19.68 -5.90
CA ALA A 132 8.61 -20.49 -4.70
C ALA A 132 9.55 -20.04 -3.58
#